data_AF-A0A7J7X9C0-F1
#
_entry.id   AF-A0A7J7X9C0-F1
#
_cell.length_a   1.000
_cell.length_b   1.000
_cell.length_c   1.000
_cell.angle_alpha   90.00
_cell.angle_beta   90.00
_cell.angle_gamma   90.00
#
_symmetry.space_group_name_H-M   'P 1'
#
loop_
_entity.id
_entity.type
_entity.pdbx_description
1 polymer ?
#
loop_
_entity_poly.entity_id
_entity_poly.type
_entity_poly.pdbx_seq_one_letter_code
_entity_poly.pdbx_strand_id
1 'polypeptide(L)'
;MAAAGTERLLRQAREVRDEELGQFCARASALLRTEEPGPEAVDALRRLFLIVAATKYGRKLEDECVDLLQTALGPPPRPEPLQLLCAAILRETAPRPGLSLSCDCVQSPRQLSLVASVLLAQGDRRQVRSVGQRVFQVLESRQPEGPSARPLLPVVSKVASLAPGSFREDQANLLSKRLADWLRYASVPQGPAPSGGFFTPRARQPGPVTEVDGAVATDFFTVLSTAQRATEDQWLNVQAFSMLRAWLQLGGPGAPDTDDRSEQEGSSLSVLSAAASTGRLLPPERLREKAFQYCQRLVEQSTRRALRRADADLQKACLVEAVLVLDVLCRQDPSFLYRTLSCLKALQARLNGDPACVRVLLPLAQFFLGHGEAAAVDAEAVCRQVFGRVPAEHFHSPMLAFEFVQFCRDSLPLLGRHLGLLRRSFPGLLQPLSCWPGTARPSRPSSWRSCPRWWTPARPWSCCTRCWTCRV
;
A
#
# COMPACT_ATOMS: atom_id res chain seq x y z
N MET A 1 13.05 -25.87 -2.37
CA MET A 1 12.10 -27.01 -2.33
C MET A 1 10.66 -26.61 -2.01
N ALA A 2 10.38 -25.65 -1.11
CA ALA A 2 9.01 -25.21 -0.82
C ALA A 2 8.25 -24.65 -2.05
N ALA A 3 8.91 -23.92 -2.94
CA ALA A 3 8.27 -23.29 -4.11
C ALA A 3 7.65 -24.29 -5.09
N ALA A 4 8.27 -25.45 -5.33
CA ALA A 4 7.76 -26.47 -6.25
C ALA A 4 6.49 -27.16 -5.69
N GLY A 5 6.39 -27.32 -4.37
CA GLY A 5 5.20 -27.83 -3.71
C GLY A 5 4.03 -26.85 -3.81
N THR A 6 4.28 -25.56 -3.57
CA THR A 6 3.28 -24.49 -3.72
C THR A 6 2.77 -24.37 -5.15
N GLU A 7 3.67 -24.47 -6.14
CA GLU A 7 3.30 -24.41 -7.55
C GLU A 7 2.43 -25.60 -7.98
N ARG A 8 2.73 -26.81 -7.47
CA ARG A 8 1.88 -28.00 -7.68
C ARG A 8 0.48 -27.82 -7.09
N LEU A 9 0.37 -27.30 -5.87
CA LEU A 9 -0.93 -27.04 -5.23
C LEU A 9 -1.75 -26.00 -5.98
N LEU A 10 -1.11 -24.92 -6.46
CA LEU A 10 -1.77 -23.91 -7.28
C LEU A 10 -2.23 -24.47 -8.63
N ARG A 11 -1.44 -25.36 -9.23
CA ARG A 11 -1.82 -26.05 -10.47
C ARG A 11 -3.04 -26.95 -10.25
N GLN A 12 -3.03 -27.76 -9.19
CA GLN A 12 -4.17 -28.61 -8.82
C GLN A 12 -5.42 -27.77 -8.58
N ALA A 13 -5.33 -26.67 -7.84
CA ALA A 13 -6.44 -25.76 -7.57
C ALA A 13 -7.02 -25.12 -8.85
N ARG A 14 -6.20 -24.92 -9.89
CA ARG A 14 -6.65 -24.43 -11.20
C ARG A 14 -7.33 -25.51 -12.05
N GLU A 15 -6.98 -26.77 -11.85
CA GLU A 15 -7.52 -27.91 -12.60
C GLU A 15 -8.89 -28.37 -12.07
N VAL A 16 -9.29 -27.95 -10.86
CA VAL A 16 -10.61 -28.25 -10.26
C VAL A 16 -11.76 -27.74 -11.13
N ARG A 17 -12.71 -28.63 -11.47
CA ARG A 17 -13.90 -28.33 -12.28
C ARG A 17 -15.05 -27.75 -11.44
N ASP A 18 -16.08 -27.20 -12.08
CA ASP A 18 -17.22 -26.60 -11.39
C ASP A 18 -18.06 -27.62 -10.59
N GLU A 19 -18.16 -28.87 -11.06
CA GLU A 19 -18.82 -29.96 -10.33
C GLU A 19 -18.10 -30.31 -9.02
N GLU A 20 -16.76 -30.39 -9.07
CA GLU A 20 -15.91 -30.63 -7.91
C GLU A 20 -15.98 -29.44 -6.94
N LEU A 21 -16.04 -28.21 -7.47
CA LEU A 21 -16.25 -27.01 -6.67
C LEU A 21 -17.57 -27.07 -5.89
N GLY A 22 -18.66 -27.54 -6.51
CA GLY A 22 -19.93 -27.78 -5.83
C GLY A 22 -19.80 -28.76 -4.65
N GLN A 23 -19.04 -29.85 -4.82
CA GLN A 23 -18.77 -30.79 -3.71
C GLN A 23 -17.99 -30.13 -2.56
N PHE A 24 -17.00 -29.28 -2.87
CA PHE A 24 -16.29 -28.51 -1.86
C PHE A 24 -17.19 -27.48 -1.16
N CYS A 25 -18.10 -26.83 -1.90
CA CYS A 25 -19.11 -25.91 -1.35
C CYS A 25 -20.10 -26.63 -0.43
N ALA A 26 -20.65 -27.77 -0.85
CA ALA A 26 -21.57 -28.58 -0.05
C ALA A 26 -20.91 -29.06 1.24
N ARG A 27 -19.66 -29.54 1.16
CA ARG A 27 -18.90 -29.97 2.34
C ARG A 27 -18.63 -28.81 3.30
N ALA A 28 -18.21 -27.65 2.81
CA ALA A 28 -17.98 -26.48 3.64
C ALA A 28 -19.28 -26.01 4.30
N SER A 29 -20.39 -26.02 3.56
CA SER A 29 -21.73 -25.65 4.03
C SER A 29 -22.22 -26.58 5.13
N ALA A 30 -22.05 -27.90 4.98
CA ALA A 30 -22.39 -28.88 6.00
C ALA A 30 -21.62 -28.64 7.31
N LEU A 31 -20.32 -28.37 7.22
CA LEU A 31 -19.47 -28.11 8.39
C LEU A 31 -19.76 -26.75 9.05
N LEU A 32 -20.23 -25.76 8.29
CA LEU A 32 -20.62 -24.44 8.80
C LEU A 32 -21.99 -24.41 9.47
N ARG A 33 -22.85 -25.41 9.22
CA ARG A 33 -24.16 -25.56 9.88
C ARG A 33 -24.05 -26.11 11.30
N THR A 34 -22.94 -26.79 11.62
CA THR A 34 -22.66 -27.27 12.98
C THR A 34 -22.49 -26.09 13.94
N GLU A 35 -23.04 -26.20 15.15
CA GLU A 35 -22.96 -25.16 16.19
C GLU A 35 -21.51 -24.85 16.62
N GLU A 36 -20.67 -25.89 16.70
CA GLU A 36 -19.23 -25.76 16.97
C GLU A 36 -18.41 -26.22 15.75
N PRO A 37 -18.09 -25.31 14.81
CA PRO A 37 -17.25 -25.64 13.68
C PRO A 37 -15.81 -25.93 14.15
N GLY A 38 -15.42 -27.20 14.09
CA GLY A 38 -14.09 -27.69 14.48
C GLY A 38 -12.97 -27.33 13.48
N PRO A 39 -11.74 -27.85 13.70
CA PRO A 39 -10.60 -27.60 12.83
C PRO A 39 -10.82 -28.06 11.37
N GLU A 40 -11.67 -29.07 11.17
CA GLU A 40 -12.05 -29.55 9.84
C GLU A 40 -12.79 -28.50 9.01
N ALA A 41 -13.61 -27.65 9.65
CA ALA A 41 -14.29 -26.55 8.97
C ALA A 41 -13.27 -25.50 8.48
N VAL A 42 -12.25 -25.20 9.29
CA VAL A 42 -11.15 -24.29 8.93
C VAL A 42 -10.39 -24.85 7.73
N ASP A 43 -10.06 -26.14 7.72
CA ASP A 43 -9.32 -26.75 6.62
C ASP A 43 -10.14 -26.87 5.33
N ALA A 44 -11.44 -27.15 5.43
CA ALA A 44 -12.36 -27.11 4.29
C ALA A 44 -12.41 -25.70 3.68
N LEU A 45 -12.54 -24.66 4.50
CA LEU A 45 -12.54 -23.27 4.04
C LEU A 45 -11.19 -22.84 3.46
N ARG A 46 -10.05 -23.27 4.03
CA ARG A 46 -8.72 -23.00 3.46
C ARG A 46 -8.58 -23.58 2.05
N ARG A 47 -9.06 -24.81 1.84
CA ARG A 47 -9.06 -25.46 0.52
C ARG A 47 -9.97 -24.71 -0.46
N LEU A 48 -11.19 -24.36 -0.02
CA LEU A 48 -12.12 -23.58 -0.84
C LEU A 48 -11.54 -22.22 -1.22
N PHE A 49 -10.94 -21.50 -0.27
CA PHE A 49 -10.25 -20.24 -0.53
C PHE A 49 -9.13 -20.38 -1.56
N LEU A 50 -8.29 -21.44 -1.44
CA LEU A 50 -7.24 -21.70 -2.42
C LEU A 50 -7.79 -21.92 -3.83
N ILE A 51 -8.87 -22.70 -3.97
CA ILE A 51 -9.50 -23.00 -5.27
C ILE A 51 -10.05 -21.71 -5.91
N VAL A 52 -10.75 -20.89 -5.12
CA VAL A 52 -11.33 -19.62 -5.58
C VAL A 52 -10.23 -18.61 -5.95
N ALA A 53 -9.18 -18.49 -5.13
CA ALA A 53 -8.11 -17.51 -5.34
C ALA A 53 -7.10 -17.92 -6.43
N ALA A 54 -6.96 -19.21 -6.74
CA ALA A 54 -5.95 -19.69 -7.70
C ALA A 54 -6.28 -19.39 -9.17
N THR A 55 -7.55 -19.10 -9.47
CA THR A 55 -8.05 -18.87 -10.84
C THR A 55 -8.17 -17.39 -11.18
N LYS A 56 -7.74 -17.02 -12.39
CA LYS A 56 -7.87 -15.66 -12.92
C LYS A 56 -9.32 -15.28 -13.26
N TYR A 57 -10.19 -16.27 -13.47
CA TYR A 57 -11.61 -16.09 -13.78
C TYR A 57 -12.43 -16.33 -12.50
N GLY A 58 -13.44 -15.49 -12.28
CA GLY A 58 -14.32 -15.60 -11.11
C GLY A 58 -15.13 -16.88 -11.16
N ARG A 59 -14.94 -17.75 -10.16
CA ARG A 59 -15.78 -18.95 -9.97
C ARG A 59 -17.09 -18.57 -9.29
N LYS A 60 -18.20 -19.12 -9.79
CA LYS A 60 -19.50 -18.98 -9.13
C LYS A 60 -19.60 -20.03 -8.03
N LEU A 61 -19.94 -19.56 -6.84
CA LEU A 61 -20.22 -20.38 -5.65
C LEU A 61 -21.73 -20.48 -5.56
N GLU A 62 -22.22 -21.60 -5.05
CA GLU A 62 -23.64 -21.83 -4.75
C GLU A 62 -24.17 -20.79 -3.77
N ASP A 63 -25.41 -20.35 -3.97
CA ASP A 63 -26.03 -19.30 -3.17
C ASP A 63 -26.18 -19.71 -1.70
N GLU A 64 -26.54 -20.97 -1.42
CA GLU A 64 -26.59 -21.52 -0.05
C GLU A 64 -25.26 -21.39 0.70
N CYS A 65 -24.14 -21.64 -0.01
CA CYS A 65 -22.82 -21.54 0.57
C CYS A 65 -22.51 -20.08 0.91
N VAL A 66 -22.86 -19.15 0.03
CA VAL A 66 -22.67 -17.71 0.24
C VAL A 66 -23.51 -17.18 1.40
N ASP A 67 -24.74 -17.64 1.55
CA ASP A 67 -25.61 -17.25 2.67
C ASP A 67 -25.02 -17.71 4.01
N LEU A 68 -24.55 -18.95 4.09
CA LEU A 68 -23.88 -19.47 5.29
C LEU A 68 -22.58 -18.72 5.62
N LEU A 69 -21.80 -18.35 4.60
CA LEU A 69 -20.60 -17.53 4.79
C LEU A 69 -20.95 -16.12 5.31
N GLN A 70 -22.05 -15.53 4.87
CA GLN A 70 -22.55 -14.25 5.38
C GLN A 70 -23.04 -14.38 6.83
N THR A 71 -23.83 -15.40 7.14
CA THR A 71 -24.29 -15.67 8.52
C THR A 71 -23.11 -15.88 9.47
N ALA A 72 -22.04 -16.54 9.01
CA ALA A 72 -20.83 -16.75 9.80
C ALA A 72 -20.05 -15.45 10.13
N LEU A 73 -20.25 -14.38 9.34
CA LEU A 73 -19.70 -13.04 9.61
C LEU A 73 -20.63 -12.17 10.45
N GLY A 74 -21.92 -12.49 10.50
CA GLY A 74 -22.91 -11.82 11.33
C GLY A 74 -22.82 -12.20 12.82
N PRO A 75 -23.64 -11.58 13.68
CA PRO A 75 -23.78 -11.99 15.08
C PRO A 75 -24.58 -13.30 15.21
N PRO A 76 -24.21 -14.24 16.12
CA PRO A 76 -23.11 -14.18 17.09
C PRO A 76 -21.72 -14.48 16.48
N PRO A 77 -20.64 -13.90 17.03
CA PRO A 77 -19.30 -14.04 16.46
C PRO A 77 -18.77 -15.48 16.58
N ARG A 78 -18.42 -16.09 15.45
CA ARG A 78 -17.70 -17.37 15.35
C ARG A 78 -16.19 -17.24 15.65
N PRO A 79 -15.43 -18.34 15.80
CA PRO A 79 -13.97 -18.29 15.94
C PRO A 79 -13.28 -17.43 14.86
N GLU A 80 -12.27 -16.64 15.25
CA GLU A 80 -11.58 -15.67 14.38
C GLU A 80 -11.03 -16.27 13.06
N PRO A 81 -10.39 -17.47 13.04
CA PRO A 81 -9.90 -18.06 11.80
C PRO A 81 -11.00 -18.36 10.78
N LEU A 82 -12.20 -18.74 11.26
CA LEU A 82 -13.35 -19.02 10.40
C LEU A 82 -13.90 -17.73 9.81
N GLN A 83 -14.10 -16.69 10.63
CA GLN A 83 -14.56 -15.38 10.13
C GLN A 83 -13.60 -14.82 9.07
N LEU A 84 -12.29 -14.92 9.31
CA LEU A 84 -11.29 -14.43 8.37
C LEU A 84 -11.35 -15.17 7.02
N LEU A 85 -11.48 -16.50 7.04
CA LEU A 85 -11.59 -17.28 5.81
C LEU A 85 -12.92 -17.02 5.08
N CYS A 86 -14.04 -16.88 5.81
CA CYS A 86 -15.33 -16.52 5.21
C CYS A 86 -15.25 -15.16 4.51
N ALA A 87 -14.70 -14.14 5.18
CA ALA A 87 -14.49 -12.83 4.59
C ALA A 87 -13.58 -12.89 3.36
N ALA A 88 -12.48 -13.66 3.43
CA ALA A 88 -11.56 -13.81 2.32
C ALA A 88 -12.23 -14.44 1.08
N ILE A 89 -13.00 -15.52 1.26
CA ILE A 89 -13.73 -16.19 0.17
C ILE A 89 -14.77 -15.24 -0.46
N LEU A 90 -15.56 -14.54 0.36
CA LEU A 90 -16.55 -13.59 -0.14
C LEU A 90 -15.90 -12.40 -0.88
N ARG A 91 -14.73 -11.95 -0.44
CA ARG A 91 -13.97 -10.88 -1.08
C ARG A 91 -13.46 -11.27 -2.47
N GLU A 92 -12.95 -12.48 -2.63
CA GLU A 92 -12.45 -12.98 -3.93
C GLU A 92 -13.60 -13.26 -4.92
N THR A 93 -14.81 -13.54 -4.42
CA THR A 93 -15.98 -13.79 -5.27
C THR A 93 -16.79 -12.55 -5.61
N ALA A 94 -16.43 -11.38 -5.06
CA ALA A 94 -17.04 -10.09 -5.41
C ALA A 94 -16.68 -9.66 -6.84
N PRO A 95 -17.51 -8.87 -7.54
CA PRO A 95 -18.81 -8.36 -7.10
C PRO A 95 -19.94 -9.40 -7.27
N ARG A 96 -20.88 -9.45 -6.33
CA ARG A 96 -22.08 -10.29 -6.42
C ARG A 96 -23.36 -9.53 -6.08
N PRO A 97 -24.41 -9.65 -6.90
CA PRO A 97 -25.75 -9.19 -6.53
C PRO A 97 -26.32 -10.08 -5.41
N GLY A 98 -27.04 -9.50 -4.45
CA GLY A 98 -27.73 -10.24 -3.37
C GLY A 98 -26.98 -10.36 -2.04
N LEU A 99 -25.81 -9.74 -1.88
CA LEU A 99 -25.12 -9.68 -0.59
C LEU A 99 -25.92 -8.81 0.41
N SER A 100 -26.26 -9.37 1.58
CA SER A 100 -27.11 -8.73 2.61
C SER A 100 -26.33 -8.17 3.81
N LEU A 101 -24.99 -8.13 3.72
CA LEU A 101 -24.14 -7.66 4.83
C LEU A 101 -24.31 -6.15 5.10
N SER A 102 -24.42 -5.78 6.37
CA SER A 102 -24.40 -4.38 6.85
C SER A 102 -23.34 -4.16 7.93
N CYS A 103 -22.78 -2.96 7.97
CA CYS A 103 -21.83 -2.52 9.01
C CYS A 103 -22.51 -1.93 10.25
N ASP A 104 -23.80 -1.60 10.20
CA ASP A 104 -24.47 -0.78 11.22
C ASP A 104 -24.56 -1.51 12.57
N CYS A 105 -24.79 -2.83 12.53
CA CYS A 105 -24.97 -3.66 13.72
C CYS A 105 -23.65 -4.15 14.35
N VAL A 106 -22.50 -3.90 13.72
CA VAL A 106 -21.21 -4.45 14.17
C VAL A 106 -20.55 -3.53 15.19
N GLN A 107 -20.22 -4.08 16.37
CA GLN A 107 -19.59 -3.33 17.47
C GLN A 107 -18.08 -3.58 17.60
N SER A 108 -17.59 -4.75 17.19
CA SER A 108 -16.16 -5.09 17.28
C SER A 108 -15.37 -4.51 16.09
N PRO A 109 -14.28 -3.74 16.31
CA PRO A 109 -13.43 -3.23 15.23
C PRO A 109 -12.83 -4.30 14.32
N ARG A 110 -12.52 -5.48 14.87
CA ARG A 110 -11.99 -6.60 14.08
C ARG A 110 -13.05 -7.16 13.14
N GLN A 111 -14.24 -7.43 13.66
CA GLN A 111 -15.37 -7.91 12.84
C GLN A 111 -15.78 -6.86 11.81
N LEU A 112 -15.78 -5.57 12.19
CA LEU A 112 -16.06 -4.46 11.27
C LEU A 112 -15.02 -4.43 10.13
N SER A 113 -13.74 -4.65 10.43
CA SER A 113 -12.69 -4.74 9.41
C SER A 113 -12.92 -5.88 8.42
N LEU A 114 -13.35 -7.05 8.90
CA LEU A 114 -13.67 -8.21 8.06
C LEU A 114 -14.89 -7.94 7.17
N VAL A 115 -16.00 -7.46 7.74
CA VAL A 115 -17.22 -7.12 6.97
C VAL A 115 -16.94 -6.00 5.97
N ALA A 116 -16.22 -4.96 6.38
CA ALA A 116 -15.82 -3.87 5.50
C ALA A 116 -14.96 -4.38 4.33
N SER A 117 -14.06 -5.34 4.56
CA SER A 117 -13.24 -5.90 3.47
C SER A 117 -14.07 -6.54 2.36
N VAL A 118 -15.22 -7.13 2.70
CA VAL A 118 -16.16 -7.74 1.73
C VAL A 118 -16.97 -6.65 1.03
N LEU A 119 -17.51 -5.67 1.78
CA LEU A 119 -18.31 -4.58 1.21
C LEU A 119 -17.49 -3.68 0.28
N LEU A 120 -16.26 -3.33 0.67
CA LEU A 120 -15.35 -2.53 -0.17
C LEU A 120 -14.93 -3.27 -1.44
N ALA A 121 -14.96 -4.62 -1.44
CA ALA A 121 -14.71 -5.40 -2.64
C ALA A 121 -15.90 -5.45 -3.62
N GLN A 122 -17.12 -5.14 -3.17
CA GLN A 122 -18.27 -5.01 -4.09
C GLN A 122 -18.13 -3.79 -5.01
N GLY A 123 -17.47 -2.72 -4.54
CA GLY A 123 -17.27 -1.49 -5.31
C GLY A 123 -18.50 -0.58 -5.40
N ASP A 124 -19.56 -0.84 -4.61
CA ASP A 124 -20.69 0.08 -4.53
C ASP A 124 -20.31 1.35 -3.74
N ARG A 125 -20.36 2.50 -4.43
CA ARG A 125 -20.04 3.81 -3.85
C ARG A 125 -20.88 4.15 -2.61
N ARG A 126 -22.14 3.68 -2.53
CA ARG A 126 -23.00 3.94 -1.37
C ARG A 126 -22.53 3.17 -0.15
N GLN A 127 -22.21 1.89 -0.34
CA GLN A 127 -21.65 1.03 0.72
C GLN A 127 -20.27 1.52 1.17
N VAL A 128 -19.42 1.99 0.25
CA VAL A 128 -18.11 2.56 0.60
C VAL A 128 -18.26 3.77 1.54
N ARG A 129 -19.23 4.65 1.27
CA ARG A 129 -19.53 5.81 2.13
C ARG A 129 -20.07 5.40 3.50
N SER A 130 -21.00 4.44 3.57
CA SER A 130 -21.56 3.98 4.86
C SER A 130 -20.50 3.29 5.72
N VAL A 131 -19.65 2.44 5.13
CA VAL A 131 -18.48 1.83 5.79
C VAL A 131 -17.57 2.93 6.34
N GLY A 132 -17.24 3.94 5.53
CA GLY A 132 -16.41 5.08 5.96
C GLY A 132 -17.00 5.79 7.19
N GLN A 133 -18.28 6.14 7.14
CA GLN A 133 -18.96 6.81 8.26
C GLN A 133 -18.95 5.96 9.53
N ARG A 134 -19.25 4.66 9.43
CA ARG A 134 -19.27 3.75 10.57
C ARG A 134 -17.89 3.58 11.20
N VAL A 135 -16.85 3.44 10.38
CA VAL A 135 -15.46 3.33 10.87
C VAL A 135 -15.06 4.60 11.62
N PHE A 136 -15.41 5.78 11.13
CA PHE A 136 -15.14 7.04 11.83
C PHE A 136 -15.90 7.18 13.14
N GLN A 137 -17.17 6.76 13.22
CA GLN A 137 -17.91 6.72 14.49
C GLN A 137 -17.18 5.86 15.55
N VAL A 138 -16.68 4.69 15.16
CA VAL A 138 -15.94 3.80 16.06
C VAL A 138 -14.60 4.42 16.46
N LEU A 139 -13.88 5.02 15.51
CA LEU A 139 -12.62 5.72 15.78
C LEU A 139 -12.83 6.91 16.72
N GLU A 140 -13.89 7.70 16.55
CA GLU A 140 -14.21 8.88 17.36
C GLU A 140 -14.57 8.54 18.81
N SER A 141 -15.18 7.38 19.04
CA SER A 141 -15.59 6.96 20.37
C SER A 141 -14.38 6.91 21.35
N ARG A 142 -14.42 7.74 22.39
CA ARG A 142 -13.42 7.74 23.46
C ARG A 142 -13.68 6.55 24.38
N GLN A 143 -13.16 5.39 24.03
CA GLN A 143 -13.21 4.23 24.92
C GLN A 143 -11.94 4.21 25.81
N PRO A 144 -12.08 4.26 27.15
CA PRO A 144 -10.95 4.29 28.08
C PRO A 144 -10.13 2.98 28.09
N GLU A 145 -10.73 1.89 27.60
CA GLU A 145 -10.12 0.57 27.32
C GLU A 145 -10.62 0.08 25.95
N GLY A 146 -10.52 0.94 24.93
CA GLY A 146 -11.12 0.67 23.62
C GLY A 146 -10.49 -0.51 22.87
N PRO A 147 -11.29 -1.28 22.10
CA PRO A 147 -10.75 -2.26 21.18
C PRO A 147 -9.86 -1.58 20.13
N SER A 148 -8.77 -2.26 19.74
CA SER A 148 -7.71 -1.64 18.94
C SER A 148 -8.21 -1.01 17.63
N ALA A 149 -7.75 0.21 17.35
CA ALA A 149 -8.03 0.90 16.08
C ALA A 149 -7.26 0.28 14.90
N ARG A 150 -6.29 -0.59 15.19
CA ARG A 150 -5.38 -1.24 14.24
C ARG A 150 -6.08 -1.92 13.05
N PRO A 151 -7.21 -2.63 13.19
CA PRO A 151 -7.87 -3.28 12.06
C PRO A 151 -8.60 -2.29 11.15
N LEU A 152 -8.85 -1.06 11.62
CA LEU A 152 -9.67 -0.07 10.93
C LEU A 152 -8.86 0.85 10.01
N LEU A 153 -7.57 1.11 10.30
CA LEU A 153 -6.74 1.98 9.46
C LEU A 153 -6.62 1.50 8.00
N PRO A 154 -6.41 0.21 7.71
CA PRO A 154 -6.42 -0.28 6.33
C PRO A 154 -7.77 -0.08 5.64
N VAL A 155 -8.88 -0.17 6.38
CA VAL A 155 -10.23 0.06 5.87
C VAL A 155 -10.39 1.52 5.48
N VAL A 156 -9.97 2.45 6.35
CA VAL A 156 -9.99 3.89 6.04
C VAL A 156 -9.17 4.19 4.80
N SER A 157 -7.93 3.69 4.73
CA SER A 157 -7.06 3.85 3.56
C SER A 157 -7.74 3.36 2.27
N LYS A 158 -8.40 2.19 2.33
CA LYS A 158 -9.09 1.64 1.17
C LYS A 158 -10.33 2.45 0.78
N VAL A 159 -11.16 2.89 1.74
CA VAL A 159 -12.29 3.81 1.49
C VAL A 159 -11.79 5.09 0.82
N ALA A 160 -10.68 5.64 1.32
CA ALA A 160 -10.07 6.85 0.80
C ALA A 160 -9.65 6.73 -0.68
N SER A 161 -9.13 5.56 -1.06
CA SER A 161 -8.80 5.28 -2.47
C SER A 161 -10.01 4.99 -3.37
N LEU A 162 -11.06 4.34 -2.84
CA LEU A 162 -12.28 3.99 -3.58
C LEU A 162 -13.21 5.20 -3.82
N ALA A 163 -13.27 6.11 -2.86
CA ALA A 163 -14.18 7.25 -2.88
C ALA A 163 -13.48 8.49 -2.30
N PRO A 164 -12.57 9.13 -3.05
CA PRO A 164 -12.02 10.43 -2.65
C PRO A 164 -13.17 11.42 -2.44
N GLY A 165 -13.19 12.10 -1.29
CA GLY A 165 -14.30 12.98 -0.89
C GLY A 165 -15.44 12.31 -0.10
N SER A 166 -15.34 11.02 0.26
CA SER A 166 -16.33 10.40 1.15
C SER A 166 -16.29 10.89 2.59
N PHE A 167 -15.15 11.46 3.01
CA PHE A 167 -14.93 11.91 4.38
C PHE A 167 -15.30 13.38 4.55
N ARG A 168 -15.92 13.70 5.68
CA ARG A 168 -16.15 15.09 6.09
C ARG A 168 -14.82 15.74 6.48
N GLU A 169 -14.73 17.06 6.36
CA GLU A 169 -13.51 17.80 6.72
C GLU A 169 -13.13 17.58 8.20
N ASP A 170 -14.10 17.55 9.11
CA ASP A 170 -13.87 17.26 10.54
C ASP A 170 -13.24 15.87 10.76
N GLN A 171 -13.72 14.87 10.02
CA GLN A 171 -13.21 13.50 10.09
C GLN A 171 -11.78 13.43 9.54
N ALA A 172 -11.53 14.09 8.42
CA ALA A 172 -10.20 14.18 7.83
C ALA A 172 -9.21 14.91 8.76
N ASN A 173 -9.63 15.98 9.42
CA ASN A 173 -8.85 16.74 10.38
C ASN A 173 -8.54 15.92 11.64
N LEU A 174 -9.52 15.19 12.17
CA LEU A 174 -9.33 14.31 13.31
C LEU A 174 -8.32 13.21 13.01
N LEU A 175 -8.45 12.53 11.86
CA LEU A 175 -7.50 11.48 11.49
C LEU A 175 -6.11 12.04 11.23
N SER A 176 -6.01 13.19 10.54
CA SER A 176 -4.71 13.84 10.29
C SER A 176 -3.99 14.19 11.59
N LYS A 177 -4.74 14.66 12.60
CA LYS A 177 -4.21 14.89 13.94
C LYS A 177 -3.70 13.59 14.59
N ARG A 178 -4.48 12.50 14.53
CA ARG A 178 -4.09 11.20 15.10
C ARG A 178 -2.89 10.58 14.41
N LEU A 179 -2.83 10.64 13.07
CA LEU A 179 -1.68 10.18 12.30
C LEU A 179 -0.41 10.96 12.72
N ALA A 180 -0.50 12.28 12.86
CA ALA A 180 0.62 13.10 13.32
C ALA A 180 1.06 12.71 14.75
N ASP A 181 0.10 12.42 15.63
CA ASP A 181 0.38 11.99 17.00
C ASP A 181 1.03 10.59 17.03
N TRP A 182 0.53 9.62 16.27
CA TRP A 182 1.11 8.27 16.19
C TRP A 182 2.50 8.26 15.58
N LEU A 183 2.78 9.10 14.57
CA LEU A 183 4.10 9.21 13.97
C LEU A 183 5.15 9.77 14.95
N ARG A 184 4.76 10.69 15.85
CA ARG A 184 5.70 11.41 16.71
C ARG A 184 5.80 10.87 18.13
N TYR A 185 4.69 10.42 18.72
CA TYR A 185 4.59 10.12 20.15
C TYR A 185 4.38 8.63 20.45
N ALA A 186 4.70 7.75 19.50
CA ALA A 186 4.76 6.32 19.78
C ALA A 186 5.85 6.01 20.82
N SER A 187 5.54 5.09 21.71
CA SER A 187 6.35 4.67 22.84
C SER A 187 7.69 4.10 22.38
N VAL A 188 8.73 4.48 23.13
CA VAL A 188 10.10 3.99 23.01
C VAL A 188 10.43 2.81 23.96
N PRO A 189 9.72 2.57 25.09
CA PRO A 189 9.86 1.29 25.78
C PRO A 189 9.14 0.16 25.04
N GLN A 190 9.63 -1.07 25.20
CA GLN A 190 8.95 -2.27 24.71
C GLN A 190 7.65 -2.54 25.48
N GLY A 191 6.79 -3.39 24.92
CA GLY A 191 5.60 -3.88 25.63
C GLY A 191 5.94 -4.74 26.84
N PRO A 192 5.01 -4.87 27.81
CA PRO A 192 5.21 -5.68 29.01
C PRO A 192 5.49 -7.15 28.63
N ALA A 193 6.30 -7.82 29.46
CA ALA A 193 6.47 -9.25 29.32
C ALA A 193 5.19 -10.00 29.72
N PRO A 194 4.81 -11.10 29.02
CA PRO A 194 3.81 -12.00 29.54
C PRO A 194 4.33 -12.48 30.89
N SER A 195 3.45 -12.43 31.88
CA SER A 195 3.73 -12.91 33.23
C SER A 195 4.28 -14.33 33.15
N GLY A 196 5.60 -14.47 33.27
CA GLY A 196 6.25 -15.76 33.47
C GLY A 196 5.79 -16.30 34.80
N GLY A 197 5.49 -17.61 34.84
CA GLY A 197 4.98 -18.29 36.02
C GLY A 197 5.81 -18.05 37.29
N PHE A 198 5.22 -18.43 38.42
CA PHE A 198 5.56 -18.19 39.83
C PHE A 198 7.05 -18.25 40.28
N PHE A 199 8.02 -18.59 39.41
CA PHE A 199 9.45 -18.70 39.72
C PHE A 199 10.38 -17.80 38.87
N THR A 200 9.88 -16.89 38.02
CA THR A 200 10.77 -15.91 37.35
C THR A 200 10.97 -14.65 38.21
N PRO A 201 12.21 -14.24 38.50
CA PRO A 201 12.50 -13.13 39.40
C PRO A 201 12.00 -11.81 38.78
N ARG A 202 11.33 -10.98 39.61
CA ARG A 202 10.89 -9.58 39.39
C ARG A 202 10.69 -9.17 37.93
N ALA A 203 9.43 -8.94 37.54
CA ALA A 203 9.02 -8.26 36.31
C ALA A 203 10.10 -7.31 35.78
N ARG A 204 10.94 -7.79 34.84
CA ARG A 204 11.98 -6.96 34.22
C ARG A 204 11.25 -5.80 33.58
N GLN A 205 11.64 -4.57 33.96
CA GLN A 205 11.18 -3.35 33.30
C GLN A 205 11.26 -3.55 31.78
N PRO A 206 10.25 -3.13 31.01
CA PRO A 206 10.27 -3.33 29.56
C PRO A 206 11.56 -2.73 28.99
N GLY A 207 12.32 -3.55 28.25
CA GLY A 207 13.58 -3.10 27.68
C GLY A 207 13.38 -1.92 26.71
N PRO A 208 14.42 -1.11 26.46
CA PRO A 208 14.34 -0.08 25.43
C PRO A 208 14.16 -0.70 24.05
N VAL A 209 13.46 0.00 23.16
CA VAL A 209 13.45 -0.35 21.74
C VAL A 209 14.82 -0.05 21.13
N THR A 210 15.28 -0.94 20.25
CA THR A 210 16.55 -0.78 19.52
C THR A 210 16.31 -0.33 18.09
N GLU A 211 17.35 0.12 17.40
CA GLU A 211 17.33 0.37 15.96
C GLU A 211 17.81 -0.87 15.19
N VAL A 212 17.84 -0.81 13.86
CA VAL A 212 18.26 -1.94 12.99
C VAL A 212 19.70 -2.42 13.22
N ASP A 213 20.56 -1.56 13.78
CA ASP A 213 21.96 -1.83 14.13
C ASP A 213 22.12 -2.34 15.57
N GLY A 214 21.04 -2.42 16.35
CA GLY A 214 21.05 -2.81 17.76
C GLY A 214 21.35 -1.67 18.73
N ALA A 215 21.56 -0.44 18.26
CA ALA A 215 21.68 0.73 19.13
C ALA A 215 20.33 1.06 19.78
N VAL A 216 20.34 1.67 20.96
CA VAL A 216 19.09 2.12 21.61
C VAL A 216 18.46 3.26 20.80
N ALA A 217 17.15 3.20 20.57
CA ALA A 217 16.43 4.28 19.90
C ALA A 217 16.36 5.52 20.81
N THR A 218 16.84 6.67 20.34
CA THR A 218 17.03 7.88 21.18
C THR A 218 15.99 8.98 20.96
N ASP A 219 15.43 9.12 19.76
CA ASP A 219 14.56 10.26 19.42
C ASP A 219 13.07 9.93 19.57
N PHE A 220 12.54 9.10 18.67
CA PHE A 220 11.18 8.60 18.68
C PHE A 220 11.11 7.28 17.90
N PHE A 221 10.05 6.51 18.14
CA PHE A 221 9.85 5.23 17.47
C PHE A 221 9.56 5.40 15.97
N THR A 222 10.22 4.60 15.14
CA THR A 222 9.98 4.53 13.69
C THR A 222 9.73 3.08 13.24
N VAL A 223 9.32 2.88 11.99
CA VAL A 223 9.17 1.55 11.40
C VAL A 223 10.49 0.75 11.31
N LEU A 224 11.64 1.42 11.43
CA LEU A 224 12.96 0.79 11.50
C LEU A 224 13.43 0.54 12.94
N SER A 225 12.60 0.85 13.93
CA SER A 225 12.83 0.47 15.31
C SER A 225 12.47 -1.00 15.53
N THR A 226 13.37 -1.75 16.16
CA THR A 226 13.23 -3.18 16.46
C THR A 226 12.78 -3.38 17.91
N ALA A 227 11.60 -3.95 18.08
CA ALA A 227 11.03 -4.31 19.38
C ALA A 227 10.72 -5.80 19.42
N GLN A 228 11.03 -6.48 20.54
CA GLN A 228 10.61 -7.88 20.72
C GLN A 228 9.10 -7.98 20.93
N ARG A 229 8.51 -6.98 21.58
CA ARG A 229 7.08 -6.87 21.84
C ARG A 229 6.62 -5.46 21.50
N ALA A 230 5.93 -5.34 20.37
CA ALA A 230 5.42 -4.05 19.92
C ALA A 230 4.10 -3.72 20.64
N THR A 231 4.02 -2.51 21.21
CA THR A 231 2.81 -1.96 21.82
C THR A 231 1.79 -1.54 20.76
N GLU A 232 0.55 -1.28 21.17
CA GLU A 232 -0.55 -0.84 20.28
C GLU A 232 -0.18 0.42 19.47
N ASP A 233 0.38 1.43 20.14
CA ASP A 233 0.80 2.69 19.53
C ASP A 233 2.00 2.53 18.58
N GLN A 234 2.91 1.60 18.84
CA GLN A 234 3.97 1.23 17.90
C GLN A 234 3.41 0.59 16.63
N TRP A 235 2.38 -0.28 16.75
CA TRP A 235 1.68 -0.80 15.57
C TRP A 235 0.94 0.27 14.80
N LEU A 236 0.30 1.22 15.49
CA LEU A 236 -0.38 2.35 14.87
C LEU A 236 0.61 3.29 14.17
N ASN A 237 1.83 3.47 14.68
CA ASN A 237 2.90 4.20 14.01
C ASN A 237 3.27 3.55 12.67
N VAL A 238 3.52 2.24 12.66
CA VAL A 238 3.85 1.48 11.44
C VAL A 238 2.72 1.56 10.42
N GLN A 239 1.46 1.41 10.85
CA GLN A 239 0.30 1.52 9.97
C GLN A 239 0.10 2.95 9.46
N ALA A 240 0.26 3.96 10.32
CA ALA A 240 0.18 5.36 9.94
C ALA A 240 1.18 5.68 8.83
N PHE A 241 2.44 5.25 8.97
CA PHE A 241 3.44 5.40 7.92
C PHE A 241 3.03 4.67 6.63
N SER A 242 2.52 3.43 6.73
CA SER A 242 2.15 2.64 5.54
C SER A 242 1.02 3.24 4.70
N MET A 243 0.14 4.06 5.30
CA MET A 243 -0.95 4.74 4.59
C MET A 243 -0.69 6.23 4.36
N LEU A 244 0.44 6.77 4.85
CA LEU A 244 0.71 8.19 4.93
C LEU A 244 0.69 8.87 3.56
N ARG A 245 1.35 8.26 2.57
CA ARG A 245 1.38 8.80 1.20
C ARG A 245 -0.02 8.91 0.59
N ALA A 246 -0.79 7.82 0.66
CA ALA A 246 -2.15 7.78 0.12
C ALA A 246 -3.04 8.84 0.81
N TRP A 247 -2.89 9.00 2.12
CA TRP A 247 -3.62 10.01 2.87
C TRP A 247 -3.22 11.44 2.50
N LEU A 248 -1.91 11.73 2.39
CA LEU A 248 -1.41 13.04 1.99
C LEU A 248 -1.87 13.43 0.59
N GLN A 249 -1.93 12.47 -0.34
CA GLN A 249 -2.39 12.72 -1.72
C GLN A 249 -3.85 13.18 -1.79
N LEU A 250 -4.70 12.77 -0.85
CA LEU A 250 -6.11 13.20 -0.79
C LEU A 250 -6.28 14.63 -0.31
N GLY A 251 -5.36 15.13 0.51
CA GLY A 251 -5.34 16.51 1.00
C GLY A 251 -4.51 17.47 0.16
N GLY A 252 -4.10 17.04 -1.05
CA GLY A 252 -3.33 17.86 -1.98
C GLY A 252 -4.23 18.56 -3.02
N PRO A 253 -3.76 19.66 -3.63
CA PRO A 253 -4.50 20.43 -4.65
C PRO A 253 -4.70 19.70 -6.00
N GLY A 254 -4.54 18.37 -6.03
CA GLY A 254 -4.49 17.55 -7.25
C GLY A 254 -5.59 16.49 -7.35
N ALA A 255 -6.65 16.57 -6.56
CA ALA A 255 -7.86 15.82 -6.88
C ALA A 255 -8.45 16.41 -8.17
N PRO A 256 -8.67 15.63 -9.24
CA PRO A 256 -9.39 16.13 -10.41
C PRO A 256 -10.86 16.25 -10.01
N ASP A 257 -11.23 17.42 -9.50
CA ASP A 257 -12.62 17.84 -9.49
C ASP A 257 -13.03 17.99 -10.95
N THR A 258 -13.79 17.01 -11.43
CA THR A 258 -14.54 17.09 -12.67
C THR A 258 -15.65 18.13 -12.50
N ASP A 259 -15.53 19.20 -13.29
CA ASP A 259 -16.53 20.15 -13.76
C ASP A 259 -17.20 21.16 -12.81
N ASP A 260 -17.27 22.36 -13.37
CA ASP A 260 -18.17 23.48 -13.11
C ASP A 260 -18.04 24.26 -11.80
N ARG A 261 -17.11 25.23 -11.81
CA ARG A 261 -17.41 26.56 -11.29
C ARG A 261 -16.70 27.66 -12.08
N SER A 262 -17.45 28.14 -13.07
CA SER A 262 -17.52 29.52 -13.57
C SER A 262 -16.50 30.53 -13.01
N GLU A 263 -15.75 31.11 -13.95
CA GLU A 263 -15.04 32.37 -13.81
C GLU A 263 -15.94 33.44 -13.16
N GLN A 264 -15.55 33.93 -11.98
CA GLN A 264 -15.99 35.23 -11.50
C GLN A 264 -14.77 35.93 -10.90
N GLU A 265 -14.37 36.99 -11.61
CA GLU A 265 -13.29 37.89 -11.30
C GLU A 265 -13.42 38.54 -9.90
N GLY A 266 -12.26 38.82 -9.32
CA GLY A 266 -12.06 40.00 -8.48
C GLY A 266 -12.38 39.84 -7.00
N SER A 267 -11.35 39.61 -6.19
CA SER A 267 -11.01 40.63 -5.20
C SER A 267 -9.61 40.45 -4.63
N SER A 268 -8.84 41.52 -4.74
CA SER A 268 -7.57 41.74 -4.09
C SER A 268 -7.73 41.76 -2.56
N LEU A 269 -6.62 41.54 -1.85
CA LEU A 269 -6.42 41.59 -0.38
C LEU A 269 -6.48 40.24 0.34
N SER A 270 -5.30 39.66 0.60
CA SER A 270 -4.87 39.50 2.00
C SER A 270 -3.36 39.22 2.05
N VAL A 271 -2.59 40.30 2.06
CA VAL A 271 -1.15 40.30 2.39
C VAL A 271 -1.02 40.44 3.90
N LEU A 272 -1.45 39.44 4.69
CA LEU A 272 -1.18 39.40 6.14
C LEU A 272 -1.27 37.96 6.68
N SER A 273 -0.15 37.22 6.66
CA SER A 273 0.17 36.21 7.67
C SER A 273 1.67 35.87 7.61
N ALA A 274 2.49 36.86 7.92
CA ALA A 274 3.90 36.71 8.22
C ALA A 274 4.14 37.17 9.67
N ALA A 275 3.39 36.61 10.63
CA ALA A 275 3.63 36.76 12.07
C ALA A 275 2.76 35.77 12.87
N ALA A 276 3.13 34.49 12.87
CA ALA A 276 2.63 33.51 13.85
C ALA A 276 3.70 32.45 14.14
N SER A 277 4.92 32.88 14.46
CA SER A 277 5.86 32.05 15.20
C SER A 277 5.19 31.63 16.51
N THR A 278 4.86 30.34 16.65
CA THR A 278 4.13 29.64 17.74
C THR A 278 2.58 29.60 17.72
N GLY A 279 1.93 29.72 16.55
CA GLY A 279 0.50 29.41 16.38
C GLY A 279 0.22 27.96 15.97
N ARG A 280 -0.85 27.32 16.48
CA ARG A 280 -1.26 25.93 16.14
C ARG A 280 -1.41 25.75 14.62
N LEU A 281 -0.46 25.05 13.99
CA LEU A 281 -0.61 24.53 12.62
C LEU A 281 -1.96 23.82 12.46
N LEU A 282 -2.60 24.00 11.30
CA LEU A 282 -3.81 23.26 10.96
C LEU A 282 -3.49 21.75 11.01
N PRO A 283 -4.44 20.88 11.39
CA PRO A 283 -4.22 19.43 11.42
C PRO A 283 -3.51 18.83 10.18
N PRO A 284 -3.82 19.23 8.93
CA PRO A 284 -3.07 18.79 7.75
C PRO A 284 -1.63 19.32 7.70
N GLU A 285 -1.38 20.58 8.06
CA GLU A 285 -0.02 21.16 8.09
C GLU A 285 0.84 20.52 9.15
N ARG A 286 0.26 20.26 10.34
CA ARG A 286 0.92 19.52 11.42
C ARG A 286 1.30 18.12 10.97
N LEU A 287 0.42 17.43 10.23
CA LEU A 287 0.72 16.13 9.67
C LEU A 287 1.87 16.20 8.66
N ARG A 288 1.88 17.18 7.74
CA ARG A 288 2.97 17.37 6.78
C ARG A 288 4.32 17.56 7.46
N GLU A 289 4.41 18.42 8.47
CA GLU A 289 5.64 18.65 9.22
C GLU A 289 6.11 17.40 9.99
N LYS A 290 5.19 16.64 10.59
CA LYS A 290 5.54 15.37 11.27
C LYS A 290 5.92 14.25 10.31
N ALA A 291 5.24 14.15 9.18
CA ALA A 291 5.58 13.25 8.07
C ALA A 291 7.00 13.54 7.54
N PHE A 292 7.31 14.81 7.36
CA PHE A 292 8.63 15.28 6.95
C PHE A 292 9.73 14.85 7.92
N GLN A 293 9.57 15.16 9.22
CA GLN A 293 10.52 14.79 10.28
C GLN A 293 10.70 13.27 10.37
N TYR A 294 9.60 12.52 10.24
CA TYR A 294 9.62 11.05 10.27
C TYR A 294 10.42 10.48 9.08
N CYS A 295 10.18 10.97 7.86
CA CYS A 295 10.88 10.51 6.67
C CYS A 295 12.37 10.88 6.68
N GLN A 296 12.73 12.07 7.16
CA GLN A 296 14.14 12.45 7.35
C GLN A 296 14.84 11.48 8.31
N ARG A 297 14.21 11.18 9.45
CA ARG A 297 14.75 10.20 10.41
C ARG A 297 14.91 8.81 9.80
N LEU A 298 13.98 8.36 8.95
CA LEU A 298 14.12 7.08 8.24
C LEU A 298 15.31 7.07 7.29
N VAL A 299 15.55 8.17 6.57
CA VAL A 299 16.71 8.28 5.68
C VAL A 299 18.02 8.25 6.50
N GLU A 300 18.07 8.94 7.63
CA GLU A 300 19.20 8.89 8.56
C GLU A 300 19.44 7.49 9.13
N GLN A 301 18.40 6.84 9.66
CA GLN A 301 18.49 5.46 10.17
C GLN A 301 18.93 4.49 9.09
N SER A 302 18.56 4.76 7.83
CA SER A 302 18.97 3.92 6.73
C SER A 302 20.49 3.95 6.45
N THR A 303 21.25 4.88 7.04
CA THR A 303 22.72 4.90 6.93
C THR A 303 23.38 3.77 7.72
N ARG A 304 22.67 3.25 8.73
CA ARG A 304 23.15 2.18 9.61
C ARG A 304 22.99 0.82 8.93
N ARG A 305 23.93 -0.08 9.23
CA ARG A 305 23.91 -1.44 8.71
C ARG A 305 22.98 -2.31 9.56
N ALA A 306 21.93 -2.83 8.96
CA ALA A 306 21.04 -3.77 9.63
C ALA A 306 21.75 -5.07 10.03
N LEU A 307 21.44 -5.57 11.23
CA LEU A 307 21.99 -6.83 11.75
C LEU A 307 21.38 -8.05 11.06
N ARG A 308 20.11 -7.99 10.66
CA ARG A 308 19.38 -9.08 10.01
C ARG A 308 19.07 -8.74 8.56
N ARG A 309 19.07 -9.76 7.70
CA ARG A 309 18.70 -9.61 6.29
C ARG A 309 17.27 -9.10 6.11
N ALA A 310 16.32 -9.61 6.89
CA ALA A 310 14.93 -9.16 6.83
C ALA A 310 14.80 -7.65 7.16
N ASP A 311 15.57 -7.17 8.14
CA ASP A 311 15.61 -5.76 8.53
C ASP A 311 16.26 -4.90 7.44
N ALA A 312 17.29 -5.41 6.75
CA ALA A 312 17.90 -4.75 5.59
C ALA A 312 16.92 -4.62 4.41
N ASP A 313 16.11 -5.66 4.15
CA ASP A 313 15.09 -5.64 3.09
C ASP A 313 13.94 -4.67 3.46
N LEU A 314 13.53 -4.65 4.74
CA LEU A 314 12.56 -3.68 5.27
C LEU A 314 13.08 -2.24 5.15
N GLN A 315 14.33 -1.99 5.51
CA GLN A 315 15.01 -0.69 5.39
C GLN A 315 14.94 -0.13 3.96
N LYS A 316 15.17 -0.98 2.95
CA LYS A 316 15.04 -0.58 1.53
C LYS A 316 13.60 -0.27 1.14
N ALA A 317 12.63 -1.05 1.61
CA ALA A 317 11.22 -0.79 1.35
C ALA A 317 10.74 0.51 2.02
N CYS A 318 11.15 0.77 3.26
CA CYS A 318 10.85 2.01 3.97
C CYS A 318 11.51 3.22 3.30
N LEU A 319 12.71 3.07 2.75
CA LEU A 319 13.36 4.13 1.97
C LEU A 319 12.59 4.49 0.69
N VAL A 320 12.10 3.50 -0.06
CA VAL A 320 11.23 3.74 -1.23
C VAL A 320 10.02 4.59 -0.82
N GLU A 321 9.31 4.17 0.22
CA GLU A 321 8.11 4.89 0.66
C GLU A 321 8.44 6.27 1.23
N ALA A 322 9.53 6.43 2.00
CA ALA A 322 9.96 7.71 2.56
C ALA A 322 10.29 8.73 1.47
N VAL A 323 10.99 8.33 0.40
CA VAL A 323 11.28 9.21 -0.74
C VAL A 323 9.99 9.62 -1.46
N LEU A 324 9.04 8.70 -1.66
CA LEU A 324 7.75 9.00 -2.28
C LEU A 324 6.88 9.93 -1.41
N VAL A 325 6.94 9.80 -0.08
CA VAL A 325 6.27 10.74 0.83
C VAL A 325 6.91 12.12 0.76
N LEU A 326 8.25 12.20 0.79
CA LEU A 326 8.96 13.48 0.67
C LEU A 326 8.67 14.19 -0.66
N ASP A 327 8.59 13.45 -1.76
CA ASP A 327 8.17 13.94 -3.08
C ASP A 327 6.76 14.55 -3.04
N VAL A 328 5.79 13.85 -2.46
CA VAL A 328 4.42 14.40 -2.27
C VAL A 328 4.44 15.68 -1.43
N LEU A 329 5.21 15.71 -0.34
CA LEU A 329 5.32 16.90 0.52
C LEU A 329 5.93 18.09 -0.25
N CYS A 330 7.00 17.86 -1.02
CA CYS A 330 7.65 18.92 -1.80
C CYS A 330 6.78 19.45 -2.95
N ARG A 331 5.89 18.62 -3.51
CA ARG A 331 4.89 19.07 -4.49
C ARG A 331 3.77 19.89 -3.85
N GLN A 332 3.39 19.58 -2.62
CA GLN A 332 2.34 20.31 -1.90
C GLN A 332 2.85 21.64 -1.33
N ASP A 333 4.07 21.67 -0.82
CA ASP A 333 4.71 22.87 -0.29
C ASP A 333 6.21 22.89 -0.65
N PRO A 334 6.65 23.83 -1.51
CA PRO A 334 8.05 24.00 -1.89
C PRO A 334 9.00 24.29 -0.72
N SER A 335 8.51 24.72 0.44
CA SER A 335 9.34 24.98 1.64
C SER A 335 10.11 23.72 2.10
N PHE A 336 9.51 22.53 1.89
CA PHE A 336 10.12 21.24 2.21
C PHE A 336 11.26 20.86 1.26
N LEU A 337 11.25 21.36 0.03
CA LEU A 337 12.23 21.00 -0.98
C LEU A 337 13.65 21.35 -0.50
N TYR A 338 13.88 22.61 -0.14
CA TYR A 338 15.20 23.09 0.30
C TYR A 338 15.72 22.35 1.55
N ARG A 339 14.81 21.97 2.46
CA ARG A 339 15.14 21.23 3.69
C ARG A 339 15.51 19.76 3.42
N THR A 340 15.06 19.19 2.30
CA THR A 340 15.26 17.77 1.94
C THR A 340 16.38 17.55 0.92
N LEU A 341 16.72 18.55 0.11
CA LEU A 341 17.68 18.40 -1.00
C LEU A 341 19.04 17.85 -0.55
N SER A 342 19.62 18.36 0.54
CA SER A 342 20.92 17.90 1.05
C SER A 342 20.88 16.41 1.41
N CYS A 343 19.82 15.99 2.11
CA CYS A 343 19.58 14.61 2.53
C CYS A 343 19.44 13.66 1.32
N LEU A 344 18.63 14.03 0.32
CA LEU A 344 18.43 13.18 -0.86
C LEU A 344 19.63 13.13 -1.81
N LYS A 345 20.40 14.23 -1.93
CA LYS A 345 21.67 14.23 -2.69
C LYS A 345 22.70 13.29 -2.05
N ALA A 346 22.83 13.33 -0.72
CA ALA A 346 23.70 12.41 0.01
C ALA A 346 23.23 10.95 -0.14
N LEU A 347 21.91 10.71 -0.09
CA LEU A 347 21.33 9.40 -0.33
C LEU A 347 21.65 8.89 -1.74
N GLN A 348 21.46 9.71 -2.77
CA GLN A 348 21.76 9.35 -4.15
C GLN A 348 23.24 8.97 -4.34
N ALA A 349 24.16 9.80 -3.84
CA ALA A 349 25.60 9.54 -3.94
C ALA A 349 25.98 8.17 -3.33
N ARG A 350 25.38 7.81 -2.19
CA ARG A 350 25.58 6.52 -1.53
C ARG A 350 25.02 5.35 -2.36
N LEU A 351 23.82 5.48 -2.91
CA LEU A 351 23.13 4.41 -3.64
C LEU A 351 23.75 4.15 -5.02
N ASN A 352 24.46 5.12 -5.60
CA ASN A 352 25.17 4.94 -6.86
C ASN A 352 26.21 3.81 -6.77
N GLY A 353 26.77 3.55 -5.59
CA GLY A 353 27.71 2.45 -5.35
C GLY A 353 27.08 1.09 -5.02
N ASP A 354 25.79 1.02 -4.68
CA ASP A 354 25.16 -0.20 -4.16
C ASP A 354 24.16 -0.82 -5.15
N PRO A 355 24.48 -1.96 -5.81
CA PRO A 355 23.56 -2.66 -6.70
C PRO A 355 22.39 -3.32 -5.97
N ALA A 356 22.42 -3.42 -4.64
CA ALA A 356 21.35 -4.06 -3.87
C ALA A 356 20.15 -3.11 -3.58
N CYS A 357 20.26 -1.82 -3.93
CA CYS A 357 19.28 -0.78 -3.59
C CYS A 357 18.59 -0.16 -4.82
N VAL A 358 18.58 -0.84 -5.97
CA VAL A 358 18.06 -0.30 -7.23
C VAL A 358 16.59 0.15 -7.16
N ARG A 359 15.76 -0.50 -6.35
CA ARG A 359 14.35 -0.09 -6.17
C ARG A 359 14.20 1.33 -5.61
N VAL A 360 15.14 1.79 -4.77
CA VAL A 360 15.14 3.16 -4.20
C VAL A 360 15.56 4.21 -5.24
N LEU A 361 16.34 3.81 -6.25
CA LEU A 361 16.77 4.71 -7.31
C LEU A 361 15.60 5.20 -8.18
N LEU A 362 14.54 4.40 -8.36
CA LEU A 362 13.39 4.79 -9.19
C LEU A 362 12.61 5.99 -8.57
N PRO A 363 12.16 5.95 -7.29
CA PRO A 363 11.58 7.12 -6.63
C PRO A 363 12.52 8.33 -6.57
N LEU A 364 13.81 8.13 -6.33
CA LEU A 364 14.78 9.23 -6.29
C LEU A 364 14.92 9.91 -7.65
N ALA A 365 14.97 9.12 -8.73
CA ALA A 365 14.99 9.66 -10.06
C ALA A 365 13.70 10.42 -10.38
N GLN A 366 12.54 9.89 -9.98
CA GLN A 366 11.27 10.58 -10.14
C GLN A 366 11.27 11.94 -9.40
N PHE A 367 11.78 11.96 -8.16
CA PHE A 367 11.91 13.19 -7.37
C PHE A 367 12.79 14.22 -8.08
N PHE A 368 14.00 13.84 -8.51
CA PHE A 368 14.91 14.76 -9.18
C PHE A 368 14.43 15.18 -10.58
N LEU A 369 13.66 14.36 -11.27
CA LEU A 369 13.02 14.76 -12.52
C LEU A 369 11.87 15.74 -12.29
N GLY A 370 11.10 15.56 -11.23
CA GLY A 370 9.99 16.45 -10.88
C GLY A 370 10.44 17.80 -10.31
N HIS A 371 11.57 17.83 -9.60
CA HIS A 371 12.08 19.01 -8.91
C HIS A 371 13.42 19.54 -9.46
N GLY A 372 13.90 19.01 -10.60
CA GLY A 372 15.27 19.19 -11.09
C GLY A 372 15.70 20.64 -11.31
N GLU A 373 14.80 21.49 -11.82
CA GLU A 373 15.08 22.93 -12.01
C GLU A 373 15.37 23.64 -10.68
N ALA A 374 14.58 23.35 -9.64
CA ALA A 374 14.78 23.91 -8.31
C ALA A 374 15.91 23.21 -7.51
N ALA A 375 16.19 21.94 -7.83
CA ALA A 375 17.21 21.13 -7.17
C ALA A 375 18.63 21.38 -7.70
N ALA A 376 18.77 22.07 -8.84
CA ALA A 376 20.02 22.21 -9.59
C ALA A 376 20.71 20.84 -9.80
N VAL A 377 19.93 19.80 -10.11
CA VAL A 377 20.42 18.45 -10.38
C VAL A 377 20.35 18.21 -11.89
N ASP A 378 21.43 17.66 -12.45
CA ASP A 378 21.47 17.24 -13.85
C ASP A 378 20.51 16.05 -14.08
N ALA A 379 19.31 16.36 -14.53
CA ALA A 379 18.27 15.40 -14.90
C ALA A 379 18.76 14.38 -15.95
N GLU A 380 19.70 14.76 -16.81
CA GLU A 380 20.26 13.87 -17.83
C GLU A 380 21.15 12.80 -17.20
N ALA A 381 22.01 13.17 -16.24
CA ALA A 381 22.83 12.23 -15.49
C ALA A 381 21.97 11.21 -14.71
N VAL A 382 20.90 11.68 -14.07
CA VAL A 382 19.93 10.83 -13.34
C VAL A 382 19.25 9.84 -14.29
N CYS A 383 18.77 10.32 -15.44
CA CYS A 383 18.17 9.47 -16.47
C CYS A 383 19.15 8.42 -16.99
N ARG A 384 20.38 8.82 -17.33
CA ARG A 384 21.41 7.92 -17.89
C ARG A 384 21.72 6.78 -16.93
N GLN A 385 21.80 7.07 -15.64
CA GLN A 385 22.03 6.07 -14.61
C GLN A 385 20.89 5.05 -14.53
N VAL A 386 19.64 5.51 -14.47
CA VAL A 386 18.47 4.62 -14.32
C VAL A 386 18.22 3.80 -15.59
N PHE A 387 18.26 4.43 -16.76
CA PHE A 387 18.02 3.75 -18.04
C PHE A 387 19.17 2.84 -18.47
N GLY A 388 20.40 3.11 -18.02
CA GLY A 388 21.54 2.23 -18.28
C GLY A 388 21.59 1.02 -17.35
N ARG A 389 21.47 1.25 -16.03
CA ARG A 389 21.72 0.22 -15.01
C ARG A 389 20.57 -0.76 -14.85
N VAL A 390 19.33 -0.28 -14.80
CA VAL A 390 18.17 -1.14 -14.46
C VAL A 390 17.87 -2.17 -15.55
N PRO A 391 17.77 -1.82 -16.85
CA PRO A 391 17.50 -2.79 -17.90
C PRO A 391 18.65 -3.77 -18.12
N ALA A 392 19.90 -3.33 -17.95
CA ALA A 392 21.08 -4.16 -18.17
C ALA A 392 21.31 -5.19 -17.05
N GLU A 393 21.18 -4.78 -15.79
CA GLU A 393 21.57 -5.60 -14.63
C GLU A 393 20.39 -6.36 -14.00
N HIS A 394 19.15 -5.89 -14.17
CA HIS A 394 18.02 -6.36 -13.36
C HIS A 394 16.79 -6.84 -14.13
N PHE A 395 16.90 -7.09 -15.43
CA PHE A 395 15.78 -7.60 -16.25
C PHE A 395 15.23 -8.96 -15.78
N HIS A 396 16.03 -9.76 -15.08
CA HIS A 396 15.61 -11.05 -14.53
C HIS A 396 14.58 -10.94 -13.40
N SER A 397 14.45 -9.78 -12.77
CA SER A 397 13.49 -9.55 -11.68
C SER A 397 12.16 -9.01 -12.25
N PRO A 398 11.09 -9.81 -12.29
CA PRO A 398 9.82 -9.39 -12.91
C PRO A 398 9.18 -8.20 -12.18
N MET A 399 9.34 -8.12 -10.86
CA MET A 399 8.79 -7.02 -10.07
C MET A 399 9.50 -5.70 -10.37
N LEU A 400 10.83 -5.70 -10.42
CA LEU A 400 11.61 -4.49 -10.70
C LEU A 400 11.43 -4.04 -12.17
N ALA A 401 11.33 -4.99 -13.10
CA ALA A 401 10.97 -4.69 -14.48
C ALA A 401 9.61 -3.97 -14.58
N PHE A 402 8.60 -4.48 -13.86
CA PHE A 402 7.29 -3.86 -13.81
C PHE A 402 7.31 -2.46 -13.19
N GLU A 403 7.98 -2.29 -12.04
CA GLU A 403 8.16 -0.98 -11.38
C GLU A 403 8.88 0.03 -12.29
N PHE A 404 9.88 -0.43 -13.03
CA PHE A 404 10.60 0.42 -13.97
C PHE A 404 9.75 0.83 -15.18
N VAL A 405 8.92 -0.07 -15.71
CA VAL A 405 7.95 0.27 -16.76
C VAL A 405 6.91 1.28 -16.23
N GLN A 406 6.43 1.11 -14.99
CA GLN A 406 5.56 2.08 -14.35
C GLN A 406 6.24 3.45 -14.21
N PHE A 407 7.49 3.48 -13.74
CA PHE A 407 8.29 4.70 -13.66
C PHE A 407 8.40 5.40 -15.02
N CYS A 408 8.68 4.66 -16.10
CA CYS A 408 8.76 5.21 -17.45
C CYS A 408 7.43 5.82 -17.90
N ARG A 409 6.31 5.15 -17.61
CA ARG A 409 4.96 5.63 -17.95
C ARG A 409 4.62 6.89 -17.16
N ASP A 410 4.85 6.89 -15.86
CA ASP A 410 4.43 7.96 -14.96
C ASP A 410 5.34 9.20 -15.13
N SER A 411 6.61 9.00 -15.50
CA SER A 411 7.57 10.08 -15.77
C SER A 411 7.57 10.54 -17.23
N LEU A 412 6.75 9.97 -18.11
CA LEU A 412 6.74 10.28 -19.54
C LEU A 412 6.57 11.78 -19.84
N PRO A 413 5.68 12.54 -19.14
CA PRO A 413 5.55 13.99 -19.36
C PRO A 413 6.84 14.76 -19.01
N LEU A 414 7.55 14.33 -17.96
CA LEU A 414 8.78 14.94 -17.48
C LEU A 414 9.98 14.59 -18.38
N LEU A 415 9.92 13.42 -19.01
CA LEU A 415 10.96 12.90 -19.90
C LEU A 415 10.91 13.47 -21.32
N GLY A 416 9.93 14.34 -21.65
CA GLY A 416 9.73 14.90 -23.00
C GLY A 416 11.00 15.49 -23.64
N ARG A 417 11.90 16.07 -22.85
CA ARG A 417 13.20 16.61 -23.30
C ARG A 417 14.33 15.55 -23.37
N HIS A 418 14.18 14.41 -22.69
CA HIS A 418 15.17 13.34 -22.57
C HIS A 418 14.80 12.05 -23.34
N LEU A 419 13.78 12.11 -24.21
CA LEU A 419 13.30 10.97 -25.03
C LEU A 419 14.41 10.32 -25.88
N GLY A 420 15.47 11.06 -26.23
CA GLY A 420 16.65 10.52 -26.92
C GLY A 420 17.39 9.43 -26.13
N LEU A 421 17.40 9.52 -24.79
CA LEU A 421 18.01 8.51 -23.92
C LEU A 421 17.13 7.25 -23.80
N LEU A 422 15.81 7.44 -23.70
CA LEU A 422 14.84 6.34 -23.75
C LEU A 422 14.93 5.58 -25.07
N ARG A 423 15.03 6.30 -26.20
CA ARG A 423 15.15 5.71 -27.54
C ARG A 423 16.46 4.94 -27.75
N ARG A 424 17.56 5.36 -27.11
CA ARG A 424 18.84 4.62 -27.12
C ARG A 424 18.80 3.36 -26.24
N SER A 425 18.02 3.38 -25.18
CA SER A 425 17.85 2.25 -24.25
C SER A 425 16.78 1.24 -24.71
N PHE A 426 16.09 1.55 -25.81
CA PHE A 426 14.91 0.84 -26.32
C PHE A 426 15.10 -0.66 -26.61
N PRO A 427 16.27 -1.18 -27.03
CA PRO A 427 16.48 -2.62 -27.11
C PRO A 427 16.38 -3.32 -25.74
N GLY A 428 16.88 -2.68 -24.68
CA GLY A 428 16.83 -3.20 -23.31
C GLY A 428 15.46 -3.05 -22.64
N LEU A 429 14.64 -2.07 -23.07
CA LEU A 429 13.27 -1.87 -22.56
C LEU A 429 12.29 -2.96 -23.00
N LEU A 430 12.53 -3.60 -24.15
CA LEU A 430 11.71 -4.68 -24.70
C LEU A 430 12.04 -6.05 -24.10
N GLN A 431 13.26 -6.22 -23.59
CA GLN A 431 13.72 -7.48 -23.02
C GLN A 431 12.85 -7.96 -21.83
N PRO A 432 12.45 -7.10 -20.86
CA PRO A 432 11.53 -7.48 -19.80
C PRO A 432 10.12 -7.82 -20.28
N LEU A 433 9.62 -7.14 -21.33
CA LEU A 433 8.30 -7.40 -21.91
C LEU A 433 8.24 -8.74 -22.65
N SER A 434 9.35 -9.15 -23.27
CA SER A 434 9.48 -10.42 -23.98
C SER A 434 9.67 -11.65 -23.08
N CYS A 435 10.02 -11.45 -21.80
CA CYS A 435 10.28 -12.53 -20.84
C CYS A 435 9.08 -12.86 -19.93
N TRP A 436 7.90 -12.25 -20.14
CA TRP A 436 6.71 -12.57 -19.34
C TRP A 436 6.15 -13.95 -19.70
N PRO A 437 5.98 -14.88 -18.74
CA PRO A 437 5.32 -16.16 -18.98
C PRO A 437 3.80 -15.91 -19.14
N GLY A 438 3.38 -15.63 -20.36
CA GLY A 438 1.98 -15.32 -20.69
C GLY A 438 1.78 -14.85 -22.13
N THR A 439 2.82 -14.32 -22.78
CA THR A 439 2.87 -14.16 -24.22
C THR A 439 3.44 -15.43 -24.83
N ALA A 440 2.65 -16.11 -25.68
CA ALA A 440 3.12 -17.22 -26.49
C ALA A 440 4.46 -16.85 -27.14
N ARG A 441 5.47 -17.74 -27.01
CA ARG A 441 6.73 -17.64 -27.74
C ARG A 441 6.43 -17.35 -29.21
N PRO A 442 6.81 -16.19 -29.78
CA PRO A 442 6.95 -16.12 -31.22
C PRO A 442 8.18 -16.96 -31.55
N SER A 443 8.00 -17.97 -32.40
CA SER A 443 9.09 -18.63 -33.11
C SER A 443 10.01 -17.56 -33.70
N ARG A 444 11.33 -17.70 -33.48
CA ARG A 444 12.35 -16.82 -34.06
C ARG A 444 12.15 -16.72 -35.58
N PRO A 445 12.06 -15.51 -36.16
CA PRO A 445 12.37 -15.32 -37.57
C PRO A 445 13.82 -14.81 -37.67
N SER A 446 14.66 -15.64 -38.25
CA SER A 446 15.95 -15.26 -38.80
C SER A 446 15.74 -14.35 -40.02
N SER A 447 15.84 -13.03 -39.84
CA SER A 447 16.32 -12.05 -40.82
C SER A 447 15.90 -10.63 -40.43
N TRP A 448 16.77 -9.95 -39.69
CA TRP A 448 16.74 -8.48 -39.62
C TRP A 448 17.57 -7.95 -40.78
N ARG A 449 16.95 -7.80 -41.95
CA ARG A 449 17.44 -6.97 -43.06
C ARG A 449 16.26 -6.78 -44.02
N SER A 450 15.95 -5.51 -44.31
CA SER A 450 15.06 -5.01 -45.39
C SER A 450 13.66 -4.51 -44.99
N CYS A 451 13.59 -3.18 -44.73
CA CYS A 451 12.55 -2.21 -45.15
C CYS A 451 11.11 -2.26 -44.54
N PRO A 452 10.28 -1.20 -44.67
CA PRO A 452 10.54 0.25 -44.68
C PRO A 452 9.59 1.05 -43.74
N ARG A 453 9.75 2.38 -43.75
CA ARG A 453 8.96 3.45 -43.11
C ARG A 453 7.45 3.15 -42.95
N TRP A 454 6.97 3.09 -41.71
CA TRP A 454 5.55 3.30 -41.35
C TRP A 454 5.46 4.17 -40.10
N TRP A 455 5.71 5.47 -40.26
CA TRP A 455 5.29 6.46 -39.27
C TRP A 455 4.81 7.71 -40.01
N THR A 456 3.50 7.77 -40.20
CA THR A 456 2.77 9.05 -40.27
C THR A 456 1.55 8.98 -39.35
N PRO A 457 1.15 10.10 -38.75
CA PRO A 457 0.44 10.14 -37.49
C PRO A 457 -1.05 10.34 -37.72
N ALA A 458 -1.88 9.32 -37.48
CA ALA A 458 -3.32 9.47 -37.25
C ALA A 458 -3.93 8.08 -37.01
N ARG A 459 -4.13 7.73 -35.73
CA ARG A 459 -5.38 7.19 -35.16
C ARG A 459 -5.11 6.69 -33.74
N PRO A 460 -6.07 6.86 -32.82
CA PRO A 460 -5.88 6.53 -31.42
C PRO A 460 -5.72 5.02 -31.28
N TRP A 461 -4.85 4.61 -30.36
CA TRP A 461 -4.82 3.22 -29.91
C TRP A 461 -6.19 2.87 -29.32
N SER A 462 -7.03 2.20 -30.12
CA SER A 462 -8.19 1.48 -29.60
C SER A 462 -7.68 0.23 -28.89
N CYS A 463 -7.17 0.43 -27.68
CA CYS A 463 -6.93 -0.66 -26.74
C CYS A 463 -8.30 -1.20 -26.32
N CYS A 464 -8.53 -2.49 -26.58
CA CYS A 464 -9.66 -3.26 -26.07
C CYS A 464 -9.97 -2.91 -24.60
N THR A 465 -11.09 -2.23 -24.40
CA THR A 465 -11.54 -1.56 -23.18
C THR A 465 -12.05 -2.51 -22.07
N ARG A 466 -11.53 -3.74 -21.97
CA ARG A 466 -11.96 -4.70 -20.94
C ARG A 466 -10.85 -5.30 -20.07
N CYS A 467 -9.60 -4.85 -20.21
CA CYS A 467 -8.49 -5.40 -19.40
C CYS A 467 -8.03 -4.52 -18.22
N TRP A 468 -8.59 -3.34 -18.00
CA TRP A 468 -8.15 -2.43 -16.93
C TRP A 468 -9.34 -1.80 -16.21
N THR A 469 -10.11 -2.62 -15.50
CA THR A 469 -10.81 -2.18 -14.29
C THR A 469 -9.90 -2.47 -13.12
N CYS A 470 -8.93 -1.57 -12.89
CA CYS A 470 -8.48 -1.34 -11.54
C CYS A 470 -9.74 -0.96 -10.74
N ARG A 471 -10.10 -1.78 -9.76
CA ARG A 471 -10.91 -1.34 -8.62
C ARG A 471 -10.18 -0.16 -7.98
N VAL A 472 -10.45 1.05 -8.48
CA VAL A 472 -10.40 2.28 -7.69
C VAL A 472 -11.40 2.06 -6.59
#